data_AF-A0A397S2Q5-F1
#
_entry.id   AF-A0A397S2Q5-F1
#
_cell.length_a   1.000
_cell.length_b   1.000
_cell.length_c   1.000
_cell.angle_alpha   90.00
_cell.angle_beta   90.00
_cell.angle_gamma   90.00
#
_symmetry.space_group_name_H-M   'P 1'
#
loop_
_entity.id
_entity.type
_entity.pdbx_description
1 polymer ?
#
loop_
_entity_poly.entity_id
_entity_poly.type
_entity_poly.pdbx_seq_one_letter_code
_entity_poly.pdbx_strand_id
1 'polypeptide(L)'
;MSRKGNPHYVICFGDSLQYQVVSAQFPFNASVKLHKIITPNKRTAVSGVHLFGLQLKCIDKNRKGRSRELKLHEELSKSTQIRRAKGLAKKEQIHFEDSIRNFYNPKDRVILKAIDFTVENKEYNVSFGEDDNVKKKQKLQSMAYVQDVENIPHDVYHHLAAMESKLP
;
A
#
# COMPACT_ATOMS: atom_id res chain seq x y z
N MET A 1 8.18 14.25 -44.73
CA MET A 1 9.00 13.97 -43.52
C MET A 1 8.31 14.60 -42.32
N SER A 2 7.71 13.81 -41.43
CA SER A 2 6.97 14.32 -40.26
C SER A 2 7.93 14.56 -39.09
N ARG A 3 8.02 15.79 -38.58
CA ARG A 3 8.81 16.11 -37.39
C ARG A 3 8.10 15.51 -36.17
N LYS A 4 8.60 14.36 -35.69
CA LYS A 4 8.25 13.77 -34.38
C LYS A 4 8.58 14.82 -33.30
N GLY A 5 7.58 15.54 -32.79
CA GLY A 5 7.75 16.53 -31.74
C GLY A 5 8.26 15.85 -30.46
N ASN A 6 9.29 16.43 -29.84
CA ASN A 6 9.83 15.93 -28.56
C ASN A 6 8.72 15.87 -27.49
N PRO A 7 8.71 14.86 -26.61
CA PRO A 7 7.70 14.76 -25.56
C PRO A 7 7.81 15.97 -24.63
N HIS A 8 6.71 16.71 -24.49
CA HIS A 8 6.59 17.79 -23.51
C HIS A 8 5.99 17.22 -22.24
N TYR A 9 6.74 17.30 -21.14
CA TYR A 9 6.28 16.95 -19.81
C TYR A 9 5.62 18.16 -19.17
N VAL A 10 4.36 17.99 -18.79
CA VAL A 10 3.47 19.06 -18.35
C VAL A 10 2.97 18.75 -16.94
N ILE A 11 3.07 19.72 -16.04
CA ILE A 11 2.45 19.66 -14.71
C ILE A 11 1.48 20.82 -14.57
N CYS A 12 0.19 20.53 -14.43
CA CYS A 12 -0.84 21.53 -14.13
C CYS A 12 -1.09 21.58 -12.62
N PHE A 13 -1.26 22.78 -12.05
CA PHE A 13 -1.40 23.00 -10.61
C PHE A 13 -2.26 24.23 -10.29
N GLY A 14 -2.68 24.36 -9.03
CA GLY A 14 -3.67 25.34 -8.57
C GLY A 14 -5.08 24.74 -8.44
N ASP A 15 -5.99 25.50 -7.83
CA ASP A 15 -7.33 25.00 -7.46
C ASP A 15 -8.19 24.60 -8.66
N SER A 16 -7.96 25.23 -9.83
CA SER A 16 -8.61 24.85 -11.09
C SER A 16 -7.63 24.34 -12.15
N LEU A 17 -6.42 23.92 -11.75
CA LEU A 17 -5.33 23.54 -12.68
C LEU A 17 -4.94 24.66 -13.65
N GLN A 18 -5.21 25.92 -13.27
CA GLN A 18 -5.01 27.12 -14.08
C GLN A 18 -3.54 27.42 -14.41
N TYR A 19 -2.60 26.86 -13.66
CA TYR A 19 -1.17 27.08 -13.87
C TYR A 19 -0.52 25.84 -14.46
N GLN A 20 0.45 26.06 -15.35
CA GLN A 20 1.14 24.98 -16.04
C GLN A 20 2.65 25.17 -16.03
N VAL A 21 3.38 24.08 -15.80
CA VAL A 21 4.83 24.02 -15.94
C VAL A 21 5.19 23.00 -17.01
N VAL A 22 6.05 23.40 -17.95
CA VAL A 22 6.42 22.56 -19.09
C VAL A 22 7.94 22.34 -19.15
N SER A 23 8.32 21.12 -19.51
CA SER A 23 9.71 20.72 -19.79
C SER A 23 9.76 19.83 -21.03
N ALA A 24 10.64 20.13 -21.97
CA ALA A 24 10.81 19.37 -23.20
C ALA A 24 11.81 18.20 -23.07
N GLN A 25 12.41 18.01 -21.89
CA GLN A 25 13.58 17.14 -21.71
C GLN A 25 13.29 15.98 -20.77
N PHE A 26 12.88 16.29 -19.53
CA PHE A 26 12.54 15.27 -18.52
C PHE A 26 11.38 15.75 -17.63
N PRO A 27 10.59 14.82 -17.07
CA PRO A 27 9.55 15.13 -16.09
C PRO A 27 10.16 15.74 -14.80
N PHE A 28 11.38 15.35 -14.45
CA PHE A 28 12.14 15.92 -13.34
C PHE A 28 12.36 17.43 -13.50
N ASN A 29 12.64 17.89 -14.72
CA ASN A 29 12.86 19.31 -14.97
C ASN A 29 11.55 20.12 -14.82
N ALA A 30 10.40 19.53 -15.16
CA ALA A 30 9.09 20.17 -14.92
C ALA A 30 8.79 20.27 -13.43
N SER A 31 9.13 19.24 -12.64
CA SER A 31 8.88 19.25 -11.20
C SER A 31 9.82 20.18 -10.43
N VAL A 32 11.09 20.29 -10.83
CA VAL A 32 12.03 21.28 -10.27
C VAL A 32 11.52 22.70 -10.52
N LYS A 33 11.00 22.98 -11.73
CA LYS A 33 10.39 24.26 -12.05
C LYS A 33 9.16 24.53 -11.18
N LEU A 34 8.27 23.54 -10.99
CA LEU A 34 7.12 23.67 -10.10
C LEU A 34 7.54 23.95 -8.65
N HIS A 35 8.53 23.22 -8.13
CA HIS A 35 9.00 23.41 -6.76
C HIS A 35 9.60 24.81 -6.54
N LYS A 36 10.33 25.36 -7.53
CA LYS A 36 10.82 26.74 -7.47
C LYS A 36 9.67 27.75 -7.39
N ILE A 37 8.54 27.49 -8.06
CA ILE A 37 7.34 28.34 -7.98
C ILE A 37 6.68 28.23 -6.59
N ILE A 38 6.54 27.03 -6.06
CA ILE A 38 5.89 26.79 -4.75
C ILE A 38 6.78 27.23 -3.58
N THR A 39 8.11 27.16 -3.75
CA THR A 39 9.07 27.38 -2.66
C THR A 39 10.20 28.34 -3.08
N PRO A 40 9.88 29.60 -3.44
CA PRO A 40 10.81 30.52 -4.09
C PRO A 40 12.04 30.89 -3.25
N ASN A 41 11.93 30.83 -1.91
CA ASN A 41 12.99 31.25 -0.98
C ASN A 41 13.92 30.13 -0.49
N LYS A 42 13.79 28.90 -0.99
CA LYS A 42 14.68 27.79 -0.62
C LYS A 42 15.64 27.48 -1.77
N ARG A 43 16.94 27.74 -1.58
CA ARG A 43 18.03 27.35 -2.51
C ARG A 43 18.27 25.83 -2.59
N THR A 44 17.36 25.03 -2.05
CA THR A 44 17.55 23.59 -1.91
C THR A 44 17.12 22.88 -3.19
N ALA A 45 18.02 22.06 -3.75
CA ALA A 45 17.67 21.15 -4.82
C ALA A 45 16.57 20.19 -4.35
N VAL A 46 15.56 19.94 -5.20
CA VAL A 46 14.50 18.97 -4.91
C VAL A 46 15.12 17.58 -4.98
N SER A 47 15.19 16.89 -3.85
CA SER A 47 15.60 15.49 -3.88
C SER A 47 14.54 14.67 -4.62
N GLY A 48 14.98 13.71 -5.44
CA GLY A 48 14.07 12.81 -6.16
C GLY A 48 13.09 12.12 -5.19
N VAL A 49 13.57 11.72 -4.01
CA VAL A 49 12.76 11.13 -2.93
C VAL A 49 11.61 12.05 -2.52
N HIS A 50 11.86 13.35 -2.35
CA HIS A 50 10.83 14.31 -2.00
C HIS A 50 9.76 14.42 -3.09
N LEU A 51 10.19 14.46 -4.36
CA LEU A 51 9.30 14.50 -5.51
C LEU A 51 8.41 13.24 -5.59
N PHE A 52 9.00 12.05 -5.45
CA PHE A 52 8.26 10.80 -5.44
C PHE A 52 7.27 10.76 -4.28
N GLY A 53 7.66 11.24 -3.10
CA GLY A 53 6.77 11.37 -1.95
C GLY A 53 5.55 12.26 -2.23
N LEU A 54 5.74 13.40 -2.90
CA LEU A 54 4.65 14.28 -3.31
C LEU A 54 3.72 13.61 -4.35
N GLN A 55 4.29 12.95 -5.35
CA GLN A 55 3.53 12.23 -6.37
C GLN A 55 2.67 11.12 -5.73
N LEU A 56 3.22 10.35 -4.79
CA LEU A 56 2.50 9.32 -4.06
C LEU A 56 1.34 9.91 -3.24
N LYS A 57 1.53 11.05 -2.57
CA LYS A 57 0.46 11.76 -1.85
C LYS A 57 -0.67 12.20 -2.79
N CYS A 58 -0.33 12.70 -3.97
CA CYS A 58 -1.32 13.09 -4.98
C CYS A 58 -2.12 11.88 -5.50
N ILE A 59 -1.47 10.74 -5.73
CA ILE A 59 -2.14 9.50 -6.14
C ILE A 59 -3.04 8.98 -5.01
N ASP A 60 -2.56 8.97 -3.78
CA ASP A 60 -3.31 8.51 -2.61
C ASP A 60 -4.58 9.36 -2.39
N LYS A 61 -4.47 10.70 -2.48
CA LYS A 61 -5.62 11.61 -2.43
C LYS A 61 -6.64 11.31 -3.53
N ASN A 62 -6.18 11.07 -4.76
CA ASN A 62 -7.05 10.71 -5.90
C ASN A 62 -7.71 9.32 -5.72
N ARG A 63 -7.04 8.38 -5.05
CA ARG A 63 -7.61 7.05 -4.76
C ARG A 63 -8.65 7.11 -3.64
N LYS A 64 -8.40 7.90 -2.59
CA LYS A 64 -9.32 8.06 -1.44
C LYS A 64 -10.61 8.80 -1.81
N GLY A 65 -10.58 9.72 -2.78
CA GLY A 65 -11.77 10.46 -3.23
C GLY A 65 -12.73 9.69 -4.13
N ARG A 66 -12.40 8.45 -4.53
CA ARG A 66 -13.31 7.61 -5.32
C ARG A 66 -13.86 6.52 -4.41
N SER A 67 -15.10 6.68 -3.94
CA SER A 67 -15.86 5.59 -3.34
C SER A 67 -16.10 4.53 -4.42
N ARG A 68 -15.20 3.56 -4.54
CA ARG A 68 -15.45 2.40 -5.39
C ARG A 68 -16.41 1.51 -4.63
N GLU A 69 -17.57 1.31 -5.22
CA GLU A 69 -18.53 0.32 -4.76
C GLU A 69 -17.83 -1.05 -4.67
N LEU A 70 -18.07 -1.76 -3.58
CA LEU A 70 -17.50 -3.08 -3.40
C LEU A 70 -18.25 -4.05 -4.30
N LYS A 71 -17.51 -4.77 -5.14
CA LYS A 71 -18.07 -5.88 -5.90
C LYS A 71 -18.77 -6.90 -4.99
N LEU A 72 -19.83 -7.50 -5.52
CA LEU A 72 -20.54 -8.65 -4.95
C LEU A 72 -19.58 -9.80 -4.67
N HIS A 73 -19.91 -10.64 -3.69
CA HIS A 73 -19.01 -11.70 -3.24
C HIS A 73 -18.74 -12.74 -4.33
N GLU A 74 -19.77 -13.15 -5.06
CA GLU A 74 -19.67 -14.11 -6.18
C GLU A 74 -18.73 -13.66 -7.30
N GLU A 75 -18.67 -12.35 -7.58
CA GLU A 75 -17.82 -11.77 -8.63
C GLU A 75 -16.33 -11.69 -8.25
N LEU A 76 -15.99 -11.98 -7.00
CA LEU A 76 -14.63 -11.88 -6.51
C LEU A 76 -13.82 -13.13 -6.83
N SER A 77 -12.52 -12.92 -7.08
CA SER A 77 -11.58 -14.02 -7.04
C SER A 77 -11.52 -14.64 -5.64
N LYS A 78 -11.29 -15.96 -5.57
CA LYS A 78 -11.13 -16.69 -4.30
C LYS A 78 -10.10 -16.04 -3.35
N SER A 79 -8.99 -15.53 -3.89
CA SER A 79 -7.98 -14.81 -3.09
C SER A 79 -8.52 -13.52 -2.48
N THR A 80 -9.34 -12.77 -3.22
CA THR A 80 -9.96 -11.54 -2.72
C THR A 80 -11.02 -11.85 -1.66
N GLN A 81 -11.81 -12.92 -1.85
CA GLN A 81 -12.77 -13.40 -0.86
C GLN A 81 -12.08 -13.73 0.47
N ILE A 82 -11.01 -14.53 0.44
CA ILE A 82 -10.20 -14.87 1.62
C ILE A 82 -9.61 -13.61 2.28
N ARG A 83 -9.10 -12.67 1.49
CA ARG A 83 -8.51 -11.43 2.02
C ARG A 83 -9.55 -10.56 2.72
N ARG A 84 -10.76 -10.46 2.17
CA ARG A 84 -11.88 -9.75 2.81
C ARG A 84 -12.28 -10.43 4.11
N ALA A 85 -12.42 -11.77 4.11
CA ALA A 85 -12.76 -12.54 5.30
C ALA A 85 -11.74 -12.34 6.44
N LYS A 86 -10.45 -12.48 6.14
CA LYS A 86 -9.36 -12.21 7.10
C LYS A 86 -9.33 -10.76 7.58
N GLY A 87 -9.63 -9.81 6.68
CA GLY A 87 -9.69 -8.39 7.01
C GLY A 87 -10.80 -8.06 8.00
N LEU A 88 -11.99 -8.64 7.81
CA LEU A 88 -13.11 -8.53 8.75
C LEU A 88 -12.74 -9.15 10.10
N ALA A 89 -12.26 -10.39 10.10
CA ALA A 89 -11.86 -11.09 11.31
C ALA A 89 -10.81 -10.29 12.12
N LYS A 90 -9.81 -9.71 11.45
CA LYS A 90 -8.81 -8.85 12.11
C LYS A 90 -9.43 -7.60 12.75
N LYS A 91 -10.42 -6.98 12.09
CA LYS A 91 -11.12 -5.82 12.63
C LYS A 91 -11.91 -6.20 13.90
N GLU A 92 -12.60 -7.33 13.87
CA GLU A 92 -13.34 -7.84 15.03
C GLU A 92 -12.42 -8.29 16.16
N GLN A 93 -11.24 -8.83 15.85
CA GLN A 93 -10.22 -9.13 16.86
C GLN A 93 -9.79 -7.87 17.61
N ILE A 94 -9.48 -6.78 16.89
CA ILE A 94 -9.09 -5.51 17.50
C ILE A 94 -10.23 -4.97 18.38
N HIS A 95 -11.46 -4.98 17.85
CA HIS A 95 -12.63 -4.53 18.59
C HIS A 95 -12.88 -5.37 19.86
N PHE A 96 -12.71 -6.70 19.77
CA PHE A 96 -12.79 -7.58 20.92
C PHE A 96 -11.74 -7.23 21.97
N GLU A 97 -10.47 -7.11 21.57
CA GLU A 97 -9.36 -6.74 22.46
C GLU A 97 -9.59 -5.40 23.17
N ASP A 98 -10.09 -4.39 22.46
CA ASP A 98 -10.44 -3.08 23.02
C ASP A 98 -11.61 -3.19 24.01
N SER A 99 -12.56 -4.09 23.76
CA SER A 99 -13.76 -4.26 24.57
C SER A 99 -13.51 -5.01 25.89
N ILE A 100 -12.47 -5.86 25.98
CA ILE A 100 -12.19 -6.71 27.16
C ILE A 100 -12.22 -5.92 28.46
N ARG A 101 -11.63 -4.70 28.47
CA ARG A 101 -11.51 -3.86 29.67
C ARG A 101 -12.85 -3.43 30.27
N ASN A 102 -13.91 -3.43 29.46
CA ASN A 102 -15.25 -3.06 29.90
C ASN A 102 -16.00 -4.22 30.56
N PHE A 103 -15.52 -5.46 30.39
CA PHE A 103 -16.24 -6.67 30.83
C PHE A 103 -15.45 -7.55 31.80
N TYR A 104 -14.12 -7.52 31.76
CA TYR A 104 -13.26 -8.42 32.54
C TYR A 104 -12.22 -7.68 33.36
N ASN A 105 -11.72 -8.32 34.43
CA ASN A 105 -10.61 -7.77 35.19
C ASN A 105 -9.34 -7.80 34.33
N PRO A 106 -8.46 -6.78 34.38
CA PRO A 106 -7.19 -6.80 33.65
C PRO A 106 -6.26 -7.97 33.98
N LYS A 107 -6.46 -8.66 35.11
CA LYS A 107 -5.73 -9.88 35.47
C LYS A 107 -6.24 -11.14 34.77
N ASP A 108 -7.46 -11.11 34.26
CA ASP A 108 -8.07 -12.26 33.59
C ASP A 108 -7.49 -12.41 32.18
N ARG A 109 -7.12 -13.64 31.82
CA ARG A 109 -6.62 -13.95 30.46
C ARG A 109 -7.79 -14.23 29.53
N VAL A 110 -8.23 -13.21 28.80
CA VAL A 110 -9.29 -13.30 27.79
C VAL A 110 -8.66 -13.36 26.40
N ILE A 111 -9.03 -14.36 25.59
CA ILE A 111 -8.47 -14.58 24.24
C ILE A 111 -9.59 -14.93 23.27
N LEU A 112 -9.63 -14.25 22.13
CA LEU A 112 -10.46 -14.63 20.99
C LEU A 112 -9.78 -15.76 20.21
N LYS A 113 -10.39 -16.96 20.18
CA LYS A 113 -9.77 -18.13 19.53
C LYS A 113 -10.00 -18.15 18.02
N ALA A 114 -11.22 -17.92 17.60
CA ALA A 114 -11.63 -17.90 16.20
C ALA A 114 -12.92 -17.09 16.02
N ILE A 115 -13.20 -16.70 14.78
CA ILE A 115 -14.49 -16.18 14.34
C ILE A 115 -14.98 -17.04 13.19
N ASP A 116 -16.25 -17.46 13.32
CA ASP A 116 -17.00 -18.16 12.28
C ASP A 116 -18.10 -17.24 11.75
N PHE A 117 -18.23 -17.18 10.42
CA PHE A 117 -19.26 -16.40 9.76
C PHE A 117 -19.51 -16.90 8.35
N THR A 118 -20.69 -16.57 7.83
CA THR A 118 -21.06 -16.88 6.45
C THR A 118 -21.12 -15.62 5.61
N VAL A 119 -20.73 -15.75 4.35
CA VAL A 119 -21.04 -14.77 3.30
C VAL A 119 -21.72 -15.53 2.19
N GLU A 120 -22.99 -15.23 1.96
CA GLU A 120 -23.87 -16.03 1.10
C GLU A 120 -23.85 -17.51 1.55
N ASN A 121 -23.52 -18.43 0.64
CA ASN A 121 -23.48 -19.88 0.90
C ASN A 121 -22.07 -20.39 1.29
N LYS A 122 -21.14 -19.49 1.64
CA LYS A 122 -19.78 -19.86 2.03
C LYS A 122 -19.54 -19.57 3.49
N GLU A 123 -19.06 -20.59 4.18
CA GLU A 123 -18.61 -20.51 5.56
C GLU A 123 -17.13 -20.15 5.62
N TYR A 124 -16.80 -19.25 6.56
CA TYR A 124 -15.45 -18.82 6.87
C TYR A 124 -15.18 -19.10 8.34
N ASN A 125 -14.12 -19.87 8.60
CA ASN A 125 -13.52 -20.02 9.90
C ASN A 125 -12.16 -19.29 9.88
N VAL A 126 -12.00 -18.30 10.75
CA VAL A 126 -10.74 -17.58 10.93
C VAL A 126 -10.26 -17.75 12.35
N SER A 127 -9.22 -18.56 12.53
CA SER A 127 -8.54 -18.73 13.82
C SER A 127 -7.44 -17.70 14.04
N PHE A 128 -7.29 -17.25 15.29
CA PHE A 128 -6.29 -16.28 15.74
C PHE A 128 -5.19 -16.93 16.59
N GLY A 129 -4.98 -18.24 16.42
CA GLY A 129 -3.87 -18.96 17.04
C GLY A 129 -2.54 -18.26 16.76
N GLU A 130 -1.54 -18.48 17.62
CA GLU A 130 -0.22 -17.86 17.49
C GLU A 130 0.26 -17.96 16.05
N ASP A 131 0.30 -16.80 15.38
CA ASP A 131 0.92 -16.66 14.07
C ASP A 131 2.22 -17.43 14.10
N ASP A 132 2.41 -18.35 13.15
CA ASP A 132 3.58 -19.20 13.01
C ASP A 132 4.84 -18.33 13.10
N ASN A 133 5.37 -18.17 14.31
CA ASN A 133 6.38 -17.16 14.64
C ASN A 133 7.64 -17.41 13.81
N VAL A 134 7.82 -18.67 13.42
CA VAL A 134 8.82 -19.15 12.47
C VAL A 134 8.67 -18.46 11.11
N LYS A 135 7.47 -18.40 10.53
CA LYS A 135 7.22 -17.76 9.22
C LYS A 135 7.39 -16.25 9.27
N LYS A 136 6.97 -15.60 10.36
CA LYS A 136 7.20 -14.15 10.57
C LYS A 136 8.69 -13.83 10.70
N LYS A 137 9.41 -14.63 11.50
CA LYS A 137 10.86 -14.49 11.69
C LYS A 137 11.64 -14.74 10.40
N GLN A 138 11.26 -15.78 9.64
CA GLN A 138 11.82 -16.04 8.31
C GLN A 138 11.56 -14.88 7.35
N LYS A 139 10.33 -14.32 7.31
CA LYS A 139 10.02 -13.16 6.47
C LYS A 139 10.87 -11.93 6.81
N LEU A 140 11.02 -11.63 8.11
CA LEU A 140 11.86 -10.52 8.58
C LEU A 140 13.34 -10.74 8.24
N GLN A 141 13.85 -11.96 8.40
CA GLN A 141 15.22 -12.32 8.04
C GLN A 141 15.47 -12.18 6.53
N SER A 142 14.55 -12.66 5.69
CA SER A 142 14.66 -12.50 4.24
C SER A 142 14.59 -11.03 3.81
N MET A 143 13.76 -10.21 4.44
CA MET A 143 13.68 -8.77 4.15
C MET A 143 14.95 -8.00 4.55
N ALA A 144 15.54 -8.32 5.71
CA ALA A 144 16.81 -7.73 6.15
C ALA A 144 17.96 -8.11 5.20
N TYR A 145 18.05 -9.40 4.84
CA TYR A 145 19.04 -9.90 3.90
C TYR A 145 18.96 -9.18 2.54
N VAL A 146 17.76 -8.94 2.02
CA VAL A 146 17.55 -8.24 0.74
C VAL A 146 17.94 -6.76 0.79
N GLN A 147 17.81 -6.11 1.94
CA GLN A 147 18.21 -4.71 2.12
C GLN A 147 19.73 -4.55 2.25
N ASP A 148 20.41 -5.55 2.80
CA ASP A 148 21.87 -5.57 2.96
C ASP A 148 22.62 -5.88 1.65
N VAL A 149 21.93 -6.44 0.65
CA VAL A 149 22.51 -6.70 -0.68
C VAL A 149 22.14 -5.55 -1.62
N GLU A 150 23.13 -4.77 -2.06
CA GLU A 150 22.96 -3.57 -2.91
C GLU A 150 22.21 -3.84 -4.24
N ASN A 151 22.25 -5.07 -4.74
CA ASN A 151 21.50 -5.55 -5.90
C ASN A 151 20.90 -6.91 -5.58
N ILE A 152 19.57 -7.05 -5.61
CA ILE A 152 18.90 -8.35 -5.39
C ILE A 152 19.37 -9.34 -6.45
N PRO A 153 20.15 -10.37 -6.09
CA PRO A 153 20.55 -11.42 -7.02
C PRO A 153 19.30 -12.18 -7.49
N HIS A 154 19.28 -12.62 -8.75
CA HIS A 154 18.08 -13.18 -9.39
C HIS A 154 17.49 -14.40 -8.63
N ASP A 155 18.36 -15.20 -8.05
CA ASP A 155 18.12 -16.33 -7.16
C ASP A 155 17.44 -15.91 -5.83
N VAL A 156 17.83 -14.79 -5.24
CA VAL A 156 17.17 -14.23 -4.05
C VAL A 156 15.75 -13.77 -4.37
N TYR A 157 15.53 -13.22 -5.57
CA TYR A 157 14.18 -12.88 -6.06
C TYR A 157 13.29 -14.12 -6.19
N HIS A 158 13.79 -15.22 -6.74
CA HIS A 158 13.04 -16.49 -6.82
C HIS A 158 12.72 -17.07 -5.45
N HIS A 159 13.65 -16.98 -4.50
CA HIS A 159 13.40 -17.40 -3.11
C HIS A 159 12.29 -16.57 -2.43
N LEU A 160 12.25 -15.25 -2.66
CA LEU A 160 11.17 -14.39 -2.15
C LEU A 160 9.83 -14.70 -2.84
N ALA A 161 9.83 -14.87 -4.16
CA ALA A 161 8.63 -15.16 -4.94
C ALA A 161 8.02 -16.52 -4.58
N ALA A 162 8.85 -17.51 -4.23
CA ALA A 162 8.39 -18.81 -3.74
C ALA A 162 7.71 -18.73 -2.36
N MET A 163 8.09 -17.76 -1.51
CA MET A 163 7.45 -17.52 -0.21
C MET A 163 6.10 -16.79 -0.30
N GLU A 164 5.86 -16.03 -1.37
CA GLU A 164 4.57 -15.42 -1.68
C GLU A 164 4.02 -16.01 -2.99
N SER A 165 3.34 -17.16 -2.92
CA SER A 165 2.79 -17.85 -4.10
C SER A 165 1.70 -17.09 -4.88
N LYS A 166 1.50 -15.79 -4.66
CA LYS A 166 0.64 -14.90 -5.46
C LYS A 166 1.10 -13.44 -5.39
N LEU A 167 1.96 -13.04 -6.31
CA LEU A 167 1.96 -11.70 -6.90
C LEU A 167 1.97 -11.86 -8.43
N PRO A 168 1.33 -10.93 -9.18
CA PRO A 168 0.75 -11.18 -10.50
C PRO A 168 1.74 -11.57 -11.59
#